data_AF-A0A2P4STL7-F1
#
_entry.id   AF-A0A2P4STL7-F1
#
_cell.length_a   1.000
_cell.length_b   1.000
_cell.length_c   1.000
_cell.angle_alpha   90.00
_cell.angle_beta   90.00
_cell.angle_gamma   90.00
#
_symmetry.space_group_name_H-M   'P 1'
#
loop_
_entity.id
_entity.type
_entity.pdbx_description
1 polymer ?
#
loop_
_entity_poly.entity_id
_entity_poly.type
_entity_poly.pdbx_seq_one_letter_code
_entity_poly.pdbx_strand_id
1 'polypeptide(L)' 'MFNRLDTNYDLLLDQSELGSIYLDKNEPCTRAFFNSCDTYKDSLISNNEWCYCFQRQQGKR' A
#
# COMPACT_ATOMS: atom_id res chain seq x y z
N MET A 1 -0.23 -8.47 -6.97
CA MET A 1 -1.12 -8.26 -5.81
C MET A 1 -1.97 -7.02 -6.00
N PHE A 2 -1.37 -5.90 -6.42
CA PHE A 2 -2.04 -4.64 -6.82
C PHE A 2 -3.45 -4.78 -7.42
N ASN A 3 -3.61 -5.44 -8.58
CA ASN A 3 -4.92 -5.59 -9.26
C ASN A 3 -6.00 -6.36 -8.48
N ARG A 4 -5.66 -7.03 -7.37
CA ARG A 4 -6.66 -7.68 -6.50
C ARG A 4 -7.21 -6.73 -5.45
N LEU A 5 -6.55 -5.59 -5.25
CA LEU A 5 -6.81 -4.60 -4.22
C LEU A 5 -7.50 -3.38 -4.80
N ASP A 6 -7.12 -3.04 -6.04
CA ASP A 6 -7.76 -2.06 -6.88
C ASP A 6 -9.14 -2.60 -7.28
N THR A 7 -10.12 -2.33 -6.42
CA THR A 7 -11.52 -2.80 -6.55
C THR A 7 -12.36 -1.83 -7.35
N ASN A 8 -11.96 -0.56 -7.37
CA ASN A 8 -12.60 0.50 -8.14
C ASN A 8 -12.00 0.67 -9.55
N TYR A 9 -10.88 -0.01 -9.84
CA TYR A 9 -10.16 -0.02 -11.12
C TYR A 9 -9.61 1.35 -11.55
N ASP A 10 -9.20 2.18 -10.59
CA ASP A 10 -8.66 3.53 -10.85
C ASP A 10 -7.12 3.57 -10.97
N LEU A 11 -6.47 2.41 -10.87
CA LEU A 11 -5.01 2.22 -10.91
C LEU A 11 -4.25 2.88 -9.75
N LEU A 12 -4.95 3.26 -8.70
CA LEU A 12 -4.44 3.74 -7.43
C LEU A 12 -4.97 2.82 -6.34
N LEU A 13 -4.34 2.84 -5.17
CA LEU A 13 -4.86 2.14 -4.00
C LEU A 13 -5.10 3.15 -2.90
N ASP A 14 -6.36 3.25 -2.49
CA ASP A 14 -6.74 4.09 -1.38
C ASP A 14 -6.60 3.37 -0.02
N GLN A 15 -6.86 4.10 1.05
CA GLN A 15 -6.76 3.56 2.41
C GLN A 15 -7.79 2.44 2.68
N SER A 16 -8.94 2.46 2.01
CA SER A 16 -10.01 1.46 2.14
C SER A 16 -9.62 0.15 1.45
N GLU A 17 -9.07 0.26 0.25
CA GLU A 17 -8.60 -0.87 -0.57
C GLU A 17 -7.42 -1.58 0.06
N LEU A 18 -6.48 -0.82 0.62
CA LEU A 18 -5.39 -1.39 1.41
C LEU A 18 -5.85 -1.91 2.77
N GLY A 19 -6.84 -1.26 3.39
CA GLY A 19 -7.48 -1.74 4.61
C GLY A 19 -7.89 -3.21 4.48
N SER A 20 -8.46 -3.59 3.33
CA SER A 20 -8.92 -4.96 3.05
C SER A 20 -7.84 -6.06 3.16
N ILE A 21 -6.55 -5.74 3.01
CA ILE A 21 -5.44 -6.70 3.22
C ILE A 21 -5.00 -6.74 4.68
N TYR A 22 -5.00 -5.58 5.32
CA TYR A 22 -4.31 -5.38 6.60
C TYR A 22 -5.26 -5.41 7.80
N LEU A 23 -6.57 -5.63 7.56
CA LEU A 23 -7.62 -5.78 8.57
C LEU A 23 -7.31 -6.81 9.68
N ASP A 24 -6.37 -7.73 9.46
CA ASP A 24 -6.11 -8.78 10.44
C ASP A 24 -5.10 -8.41 11.54
N LYS A 25 -4.19 -7.43 11.35
CA LYS A 25 -3.12 -7.17 12.35
C LYS A 25 -2.66 -5.72 12.45
N ASN A 26 -3.11 -5.05 13.52
CA ASN A 26 -2.53 -3.85 14.16
C ASN A 26 -2.50 -2.55 13.33
N GLU A 27 -3.59 -1.80 13.48
CA GLU A 27 -3.87 -0.40 13.10
C GLU A 27 -2.68 0.60 13.09
N PRO A 28 -1.70 0.61 14.03
CA PRO A 28 -0.60 1.57 13.96
C PRO A 28 0.49 1.22 12.91
N CYS A 29 0.71 -0.06 12.62
CA CYS A 29 1.77 -0.49 11.70
C CYS A 29 1.37 -0.31 10.24
N THR A 30 0.09 -0.54 9.93
CA THR A 30 -0.46 -0.36 8.58
C THR A 30 -0.36 1.09 8.13
N ARG A 31 -0.63 2.04 9.01
CA ARG A 31 -0.56 3.47 8.70
C ARG A 31 0.88 3.95 8.49
N ALA A 32 1.81 3.46 9.32
CA ALA A 32 3.24 3.74 9.15
C ALA A 32 3.79 3.11 7.85
N PHE A 33 3.31 1.91 7.50
CA PHE A 33 3.64 1.25 6.24
C PHE A 33 3.12 2.05 5.05
N PHE A 34 1.85 2.46 5.08
CA PHE A 34 1.23 3.31 4.06
C PHE A 34 2.06 4.58 3.84
N ASN A 35 2.36 5.32 4.92
CA ASN A 35 3.18 6.53 4.85
C ASN A 35 4.62 6.28 4.37
N SER A 36 5.14 5.05 4.51
CA SER A 36 6.46 4.68 3.99
C SER A 36 6.43 4.32 2.50
N CYS A 37 5.28 3.89 1.99
CA CYS A 37 5.07 3.54 0.59
C CYS A 37 4.61 4.74 -0.25
N ASP A 38 3.86 5.67 0.35
CA ASP A 38 3.36 6.90 -0.25
C ASP A 38 4.51 7.93 -0.36
N THR A 39 5.22 7.85 -1.49
CA THR A 39 6.36 8.72 -1.79
C THR A 39 5.92 10.07 -2.34
N TYR A 40 4.79 10.10 -3.05
CA TYR A 40 4.21 11.33 -3.58
C TYR A 40 3.47 12.15 -2.54
N LYS A 41 3.15 11.56 -1.38
CA LYS A 41 2.40 12.15 -0.26
C LYS A 41 1.00 12.62 -0.67
N ASP A 42 0.38 11.92 -1.61
CA ASP A 42 -0.97 12.20 -2.10
C ASP A 42 -2.04 11.34 -1.38
N SER A 43 -1.63 10.57 -0.37
CA SER A 43 -2.49 9.64 0.37
C SER A 43 -3.08 8.52 -0.49
N LEU A 44 -2.46 8.25 -1.64
CA LEU A 44 -2.79 7.17 -2.55
C LEU A 44 -1.52 6.38 -2.84
N ILE A 45 -1.66 5.12 -3.25
CA ILE A 45 -0.51 4.31 -3.65
C ILE A 45 -0.66 3.95 -5.12
N SER A 46 0.22 4.50 -5.95
CA SER A 46 0.32 4.10 -7.35
C SER A 46 0.95 2.71 -7.51
N ASN A 47 0.79 2.11 -8.69
CA ASN A 47 1.44 0.82 -9.01
C ASN A 47 2.98 0.86 -8.82
N ASN A 48 3.60 1.98 -9.17
CA ASN A 48 5.03 2.19 -9.02
C ASN A 48 5.46 2.22 -7.55
N GLU A 49 4.72 2.95 -6.72
CA GLU A 49 4.96 3.02 -5.27
C GLU A 49 4.74 1.69 -4.58
N TRP A 50 3.70 0.97 -4.97
CA TRP A 50 3.43 -0.38 -4.50
C TRP A 50 4.61 -1.32 -4.80
N CYS A 51 5.10 -1.33 -6.04
CA CYS A 51 6.23 -2.16 -6.44
C CYS A 51 7.51 -1.80 -5.68
N TYR A 52 7.81 -0.50 -5.58
CA TYR A 52 8.99 -0.01 -4.87
C TYR A 52 8.93 -0.33 -3.36
N CYS A 53 7.75 -0.20 -2.76
CA CYS A 53 7.56 -0.51 -1.34
C CYS A 53 7.76 -2.00 -1.05
N PHE A 54 7.20 -2.89 -1.88
CA PHE A 54 7.40 -4.34 -1.74
C PHE A 54 8.87 -4.75 -1.90
N GLN A 55 9.59 -4.14 -2.84
CA GLN A 55 11.02 -4.41 -3.03
C GLN A 55 11.86 -3.98 -1.81
N ARG A 56 11.56 -2.81 -1.20
CA ARG A 56 12.27 -2.35 0.00
C ARG A 56 12.08 -3.25 1.22
N GLN A 57 10.93 -3.92 1.33
CA GLN A 57 10.68 -4.89 2.40
C GLN A 57 11.45 -6.19 2.20
N GLN A 58 11.55 -6.68 0.95
CA GLN A 58 12.32 -7.89 0.61
C GLN A 58 13.85 -7.67 0.69
N GLY A 59 14.31 -6.42 0.52
CA GLY A 59 15.72 -6.05 0.59
C GLY A 59 16.30 -5.89 2.00
N LYS A 60 15.47 -5.94 3.05
CA LYS A 60 15.94 -5.98 4.45
C LYS A 60 16.07 -7.44 4.89
N ARG A 61 17.16 -8.06 4.47
CA ARG A 61 17.58 -9.40 4.92
C ARG A 61 18.55 -9.28 6.09
#